data_AF-A0A1V0ELV1-F1
#
_entry.id   AF-A0A1V0ELV1-F1
#
_cell.length_a   1.000
_cell.length_b   1.000
_cell.length_c   1.000
_cell.angle_alpha   90.00
_cell.angle_beta   90.00
_cell.angle_gamma   90.00
#
_symmetry.space_group_name_H-M   'P 1'
#
loop_
_entity.id
_entity.type
_entity.pdbx_description
1 polymer ?
#
loop_
_entity_poly.entity_id
_entity_poly.type
_entity_poly.pdbx_seq_one_letter_code
_entity_poly.pdbx_strand_id
1 'polypeptide(L)'
;KDLILEVLYMNSFNLVMFVLFVVSTSLTVMYSFRLVYYSLTGSVNMFSYHPMNDNSWVMLKSMSGLLFMAVIGGSMLMWLLFPSPYLVCLPMSLKLLTLFICIIGGLLGYLISYVGLFYFNKSLHYFKTSWFLGSMWFMPLLSTIGTVFYPLKLGGFLMKYLDQ
;
A
#
# COMPACT_ATOMS: atom_id res chain seq x y z
N LYS A 1 4.49 7.61 -11.56
CA LYS A 1 3.12 7.59 -10.98
C LYS A 1 2.37 8.87 -11.34
N ASP A 2 2.99 10.04 -11.18
CA ASP A 2 2.34 11.33 -11.47
C ASP A 2 1.87 11.47 -12.92
N LEU A 3 2.67 11.03 -13.90
CA LEU A 3 2.26 10.99 -15.32
C LEU A 3 0.95 10.20 -15.53
N ILE A 4 0.75 9.10 -14.80
CA ILE A 4 -0.47 8.27 -14.94
C ILE A 4 -1.67 9.06 -14.42
N LEU A 5 -1.54 9.72 -13.25
CA LEU A 5 -2.62 10.53 -12.68
C LEU A 5 -2.95 11.74 -13.57
N GLU A 6 -1.93 12.39 -14.14
CA GLU A 6 -2.12 13.50 -15.07
C GLU A 6 -2.86 13.07 -16.34
N VAL A 7 -2.52 11.93 -16.94
CA VAL A 7 -3.26 11.36 -18.09
C VAL A 7 -4.69 11.00 -17.69
N LEU A 8 -4.91 10.49 -16.46
CA LEU A 8 -6.26 10.21 -15.96
C LEU A 8 -7.08 11.50 -15.80
N TYR A 9 -6.48 12.63 -15.39
CA TYR A 9 -7.19 13.90 -15.26
C TYR A 9 -7.54 14.54 -16.60
N MET A 10 -6.74 14.29 -17.64
CA MET A 10 -7.04 14.74 -19.00
C MET A 10 -8.22 14.01 -19.62
N ASN A 11 -8.38 12.73 -19.26
CA ASN A 11 -9.42 11.89 -19.82
C ASN A 11 -10.77 12.11 -19.10
N SER A 12 -11.86 12.05 -19.85
CA SER A 12 -13.22 12.15 -19.34
C SER A 12 -13.65 10.85 -18.64
N PHE A 13 -13.11 10.58 -17.45
CA PHE A 13 -13.57 9.50 -16.60
C PHE A 13 -14.80 9.89 -15.76
N ASN A 14 -15.54 8.88 -15.31
CA ASN A 14 -16.61 9.07 -14.34
C ASN A 14 -16.05 9.65 -13.02
N LEU A 15 -16.81 10.54 -12.37
CA LEU A 15 -16.43 11.19 -11.12
C LEU A 15 -16.07 10.18 -10.02
N VAL A 16 -16.74 9.02 -10.00
CA VAL A 16 -16.43 7.93 -9.06
C VAL A 16 -14.99 7.43 -9.23
N MET A 17 -14.54 7.23 -10.48
CA MET A 17 -13.18 6.78 -10.76
C MET A 17 -12.15 7.82 -10.34
N PHE A 18 -12.43 9.10 -10.64
CA PHE A 18 -11.57 10.21 -10.23
C PHE A 18 -11.37 10.24 -8.70
N VAL A 19 -12.46 10.14 -7.94
CA VAL A 19 -12.41 10.12 -6.47
C VAL A 19 -11.63 8.90 -5.95
N LEU A 20 -11.86 7.71 -6.51
CA LEU A 20 -11.15 6.50 -6.08
C LEU A 20 -9.63 6.61 -6.30
N PHE A 21 -9.19 7.17 -7.43
CA PHE A 21 -7.75 7.38 -7.69
C PHE A 21 -7.14 8.42 -6.74
N VAL A 22 -7.82 9.54 -6.50
CA VAL A 22 -7.35 10.59 -5.56
C VAL A 22 -7.30 10.08 -4.12
N VAL A 23 -8.30 9.32 -3.67
CA VAL A 23 -8.33 8.78 -2.31
C VAL A 23 -7.28 7.68 -2.15
N SER A 24 -7.14 6.78 -3.13
CA SER A 24 -6.14 5.71 -3.06
C SER A 24 -4.71 6.25 -3.00
N THR A 25 -4.37 7.30 -3.77
CA THR A 25 -3.04 7.92 -3.68
C THR A 25 -2.81 8.53 -2.30
N SER A 26 -3.79 9.25 -1.74
CA SER A 26 -3.69 9.79 -0.37
C SER A 26 -3.47 8.70 0.69
N LEU A 27 -4.16 7.57 0.58
CA LEU A 27 -4.07 6.44 1.52
C LEU A 27 -2.71 5.74 1.44
N THR A 28 -2.12 5.61 0.24
CA THR A 28 -0.78 5.03 0.10
C THR A 28 0.31 5.87 0.78
N VAL A 29 0.14 7.20 0.78
CA VAL A 29 1.05 8.10 1.49
C VAL A 29 0.82 7.96 3.00
N MET A 30 -0.42 7.96 3.48
CA MET A 30 -0.74 7.74 4.90
C MET A 30 -0.14 6.42 5.43
N TYR A 31 -0.24 5.34 4.65
CA TYR A 31 0.33 4.04 5.03
C TYR A 31 1.85 4.07 5.15
N SER A 32 2.55 4.69 4.19
CA SER A 32 4.01 4.83 4.21
C SER A 32 4.49 5.61 5.45
N PHE A 33 3.86 6.75 5.74
CA PHE A 33 4.21 7.55 6.92
C PHE A 33 3.88 6.85 8.24
N ARG A 34 2.77 6.11 8.31
CA ARG A 34 2.46 5.25 9.45
C ARG A 34 3.54 4.20 9.69
N LEU A 35 4.05 3.57 8.63
CA LEU A 35 5.12 2.58 8.74
C LEU A 35 6.39 3.21 9.30
N VAL A 36 6.81 4.36 8.73
CA VAL A 36 7.97 5.12 9.21
C VAL A 36 7.81 5.50 10.68
N TYR A 37 6.60 5.88 11.11
CA TYR A 37 6.35 6.23 12.51
C TYR A 37 6.60 5.05 13.45
N TYR A 38 6.03 3.87 13.16
CA TYR A 38 6.15 2.72 14.05
C TYR A 38 7.51 2.03 14.01
N SER A 39 8.27 2.13 12.91
CA SER A 39 9.57 1.46 12.79
C SER A 39 10.76 2.33 13.18
N LEU A 40 10.75 3.62 12.82
CA LEU A 40 11.93 4.48 12.91
C LEU A 40 11.79 5.60 13.94
N THR A 41 10.67 6.32 13.97
CA THR A 41 10.55 7.53 14.81
C THR A 41 9.92 7.30 16.17
N GLY A 42 9.14 6.23 16.33
CA GLY A 42 8.44 5.89 17.57
C GLY A 42 9.35 5.34 18.66
N SER A 43 8.81 5.17 19.86
CA SER A 43 9.50 4.49 20.95
C SER A 43 9.77 3.02 20.60
N VAL A 44 10.94 2.51 21.00
CA VAL A 44 11.31 1.12 20.80
C VAL A 44 10.41 0.23 21.67
N ASN A 45 9.41 -0.40 21.06
CA ASN A 45 8.48 -1.31 21.73
C ASN A 45 9.00 -2.77 21.75
N MET A 46 10.32 -2.95 21.73
CA MET A 46 10.95 -4.27 21.78
C MET A 46 11.22 -4.71 23.22
N PHE A 47 11.37 -6.01 23.43
CA PHE A 47 11.85 -6.53 24.72
C PHE A 47 13.25 -5.99 25.04
N SER A 48 13.55 -5.82 26.33
CA SER A 48 14.81 -5.26 26.83
C SER A 48 16.07 -6.01 26.37
N TYR A 49 15.94 -7.28 26.00
CA TYR A 49 17.02 -8.13 25.48
C TYR A 49 16.92 -8.36 23.97
N HIS A 50 16.74 -7.30 23.18
CA HIS A 50 16.73 -7.45 21.73
C HIS A 50 18.16 -7.38 21.15
N PRO A 51 18.70 -8.44 20.52
CA PRO A 51 20.00 -8.38 19.85
C PRO A 51 19.85 -7.65 18.50
N MET A 52 19.97 -6.31 18.51
CA MET A 52 20.06 -5.53 17.27
C MET A 52 21.50 -5.58 16.75
N ASN A 53 21.71 -6.21 15.59
CA ASN A 53 23.01 -6.23 14.92
C ASN A 53 22.85 -6.15 13.40
N ASP A 54 23.27 -5.02 12.81
CA ASP A 54 23.18 -4.76 11.37
C ASP A 54 24.49 -5.04 10.60
N ASN A 55 25.50 -5.64 11.25
CA ASN A 55 26.86 -5.75 10.70
C ASN A 55 27.05 -6.81 9.61
N SER A 56 25.99 -7.34 9.00
CA SER A 56 26.12 -8.36 7.96
C SER A 56 26.42 -7.72 6.59
N TRP A 57 27.69 -7.78 6.19
CA TRP A 57 28.18 -7.21 4.92
C TRP A 57 27.40 -7.68 3.69
N VAL A 58 26.93 -8.93 3.67
CA VAL A 58 26.14 -9.48 2.56
C VAL A 58 24.80 -8.76 2.40
N MET A 59 24.12 -8.46 3.52
CA MET A 59 22.84 -7.75 3.53
C MET A 59 23.01 -6.27 3.16
N LEU A 60 24.03 -5.61 3.72
CA LEU A 60 24.32 -4.21 3.41
C LEU A 60 24.67 -4.00 1.93
N LYS A 61 25.43 -4.93 1.32
CA LYS A 61 25.77 -4.89 -0.10
C LYS A 61 24.54 -5.06 -1.00
N SER A 62 23.58 -5.92 -0.66
CA SER A 62 22.36 -6.09 -1.45
C SER A 62 21.41 -4.90 -1.32
N MET A 63 21.22 -4.38 -0.09
CA MET A 63 20.39 -3.20 0.15
C MET A 63 20.91 -1.96 -0.58
N SER A 64 22.22 -1.70 -0.52
CA SER A 64 22.84 -0.57 -1.23
C SER A 64 22.66 -0.68 -2.75
N GLY A 65 22.86 -1.87 -3.34
CA GLY A 65 22.63 -2.08 -4.77
C GLY A 65 21.17 -1.79 -5.20
N LEU A 66 20.20 -2.22 -4.39
CA LEU A 66 18.78 -1.93 -4.63
C LEU A 66 18.47 -0.44 -4.52
N LEU A 67 19.07 0.29 -3.56
CA LEU A 67 18.90 1.74 -3.43
C LEU A 67 19.37 2.49 -4.68
N PHE A 68 20.56 2.16 -5.20
CA PHE A 68 21.06 2.78 -6.43
C PHE A 68 20.13 2.53 -7.62
N MET A 69 19.65 1.30 -7.79
CA MET A 69 18.74 0.97 -8.88
C MET A 69 17.38 1.66 -8.73
N ALA A 70 16.87 1.83 -7.50
CA ALA A 70 15.61 2.51 -7.27
C ALA A 70 15.64 4.01 -7.67
N VAL A 71 16.78 4.69 -7.44
CA VAL A 71 16.95 6.10 -7.79
C VAL A 71 17.16 6.29 -9.30
N ILE A 72 18.07 5.53 -9.91
CA ILE A 72 18.50 5.73 -11.31
C ILE A 72 17.57 4.99 -12.28
N GLY A 73 17.08 3.82 -11.90
CA GLY A 73 16.31 2.94 -12.79
C GLY A 73 15.02 3.58 -13.28
N GLY A 74 14.35 4.37 -12.44
CA GLY A 74 13.12 5.07 -12.83
C GLY A 74 13.34 6.06 -13.97
N SER A 75 14.36 6.92 -13.88
CA SER A 75 14.66 7.90 -14.93
C SER A 75 15.17 7.23 -16.21
N MET A 76 16.04 6.22 -16.09
CA MET A 76 16.57 5.49 -17.25
C MET A 76 15.47 4.78 -18.02
N LEU A 77 14.52 4.13 -17.31
CA LEU A 77 13.39 3.45 -17.95
C LEU A 77 12.42 4.43 -18.62
N MET A 78 12.20 5.62 -18.04
CA MET A 78 11.33 6.62 -18.68
C MET A 78 11.88 7.06 -20.04
N TRP A 79 13.19 7.30 -20.15
CA TRP A 79 13.80 7.69 -21.43
C TRP A 79 13.80 6.56 -22.47
N LEU A 80 13.92 5.31 -22.02
CA LEU A 80 13.95 4.15 -22.93
C LEU A 80 12.54 3.76 -23.41
N LEU A 81 11.55 3.75 -22.52
CA LEU A 81 10.20 3.28 -22.82
C LEU A 81 9.31 4.36 -23.48
N PHE A 82 9.54 5.64 -23.19
CA PHE A 82 8.75 6.75 -23.74
C PHE A 82 9.61 7.69 -24.60
N PRO A 83 9.93 7.32 -25.86
CA PRO A 83 10.71 8.18 -26.74
C PRO A 83 9.97 9.45 -27.17
N SER A 84 8.63 9.45 -27.14
CA SER A 84 7.79 10.63 -27.35
C SER A 84 7.03 10.99 -26.07
N PRO A 85 7.24 12.19 -25.49
CA PRO A 85 6.51 12.61 -24.30
C PRO A 85 5.04 12.87 -24.64
N TYR A 86 4.11 12.29 -23.86
CA TYR A 86 2.69 12.62 -23.96
C TYR A 86 2.45 14.03 -23.41
N LEU A 87 1.89 14.92 -24.21
CA LEU A 87 1.65 16.31 -23.83
C LEU A 87 0.35 16.42 -23.02
N VAL A 88 0.47 16.70 -21.73
CA VAL A 88 -0.66 16.88 -20.80
C VAL A 88 -0.96 18.37 -20.63
N CYS A 89 -2.10 18.83 -21.17
CA CYS A 89 -2.59 20.21 -21.02
C CYS A 89 -3.66 20.33 -19.94
N LEU A 90 -3.26 20.47 -18.67
CA LEU A 90 -4.17 20.68 -17.54
C LEU A 90 -4.15 22.14 -17.04
N PRO A 91 -5.26 22.67 -16.50
CA PRO A 91 -5.23 23.89 -15.71
C PRO A 91 -4.35 23.71 -14.48
N MET A 92 -3.73 24.80 -14.01
CA MET A 92 -2.72 24.75 -12.94
C MET A 92 -3.21 24.07 -11.65
N SER A 93 -4.50 24.22 -11.33
CA SER A 93 -5.12 23.58 -10.15
C SER A 93 -5.07 22.06 -10.20
N LEU A 94 -5.38 21.44 -11.34
CA LEU A 94 -5.34 19.99 -11.50
C LEU A 94 -3.91 19.45 -11.58
N LYS A 95 -2.98 20.24 -12.11
CA LYS A 95 -1.57 19.85 -12.18
C LYS A 95 -0.92 19.75 -10.79
N LEU A 96 -1.26 20.67 -9.89
CA LEU A 96 -0.72 20.67 -8.51
C LEU A 96 -1.49 19.77 -7.55
N LEU A 97 -2.66 19.27 -7.96
CA LEU A 97 -3.56 18.49 -7.10
C LEU A 97 -2.86 17.26 -6.48
N THR A 98 -2.10 16.50 -7.29
CA THR A 98 -1.40 15.30 -6.83
C THR A 98 -0.43 15.61 -5.69
N LEU A 99 0.33 16.70 -5.82
CA LEU A 99 1.28 17.14 -4.81
C LEU A 99 0.58 17.56 -3.51
N PHE A 100 -0.52 18.31 -3.60
CA PHE A 100 -1.32 18.69 -2.43
C PHE A 100 -1.88 17.47 -1.70
N ILE A 101 -2.41 16.49 -2.44
CA ILE A 101 -2.90 15.23 -1.86
C ILE A 101 -1.79 14.48 -1.12
N CYS A 102 -0.58 14.42 -1.69
CA CYS A 102 0.57 13.79 -1.05
C CYS A 102 0.95 14.50 0.27
N ILE A 103 1.00 15.83 0.28
CA ILE A 103 1.36 16.61 1.48
C ILE A 103 0.28 16.40 2.57
N ILE A 104 -0.99 16.54 2.22
CA ILE A 104 -2.11 16.36 3.15
C ILE A 104 -2.14 14.92 3.68
N GLY A 105 -1.96 13.93 2.81
CA GLY A 105 -1.91 12.52 3.18
C GLY A 105 -0.75 12.21 4.14
N GLY A 106 0.43 12.79 3.92
CA GLY A 106 1.58 12.62 4.81
C GLY A 106 1.35 13.24 6.19
N LEU A 107 0.85 14.48 6.24
CA LEU A 107 0.54 15.17 7.49
C LEU A 107 -0.53 14.42 8.29
N LEU A 108 -1.63 14.02 7.65
CA LEU A 108 -2.68 13.24 8.28
C LEU A 108 -2.18 11.88 8.76
N GLY A 109 -1.39 11.19 7.94
CA GLY A 109 -0.81 9.88 8.30
C GLY A 109 0.03 9.96 9.57
N TYR A 110 0.89 10.98 9.66
CA TYR A 110 1.73 11.21 10.83
C TYR A 110 0.92 11.58 12.08
N LEU A 111 -0.04 12.50 11.95
CA LEU A 111 -0.91 12.91 13.06
C LEU A 111 -1.76 11.76 13.60
N ILE A 112 -2.29 10.90 12.74
CA ILE A 112 -3.07 9.72 13.14
C ILE A 112 -2.20 8.71 13.90
N SER A 113 -0.93 8.56 13.51
CA SER A 113 0.00 7.66 14.19
C SER A 113 0.52 8.20 15.52
N TYR A 114 0.47 9.52 15.74
CA TYR A 114 0.89 10.16 16.98
C TYR A 114 -0.16 9.95 18.08
N VAL A 115 -0.11 8.78 18.72
CA VAL A 115 -0.98 8.41 19.84
C VAL A 115 -0.16 8.38 21.13
N GLY A 116 -0.56 9.19 22.10
CA GLY A 116 -0.01 9.19 23.46
C GLY A 116 -0.79 8.35 24.48
N LEU A 117 -0.29 8.24 25.70
CA LEU A 117 -0.83 7.38 26.77
C LEU A 117 -2.25 7.74 27.23
N PHE A 118 -2.70 8.98 27.05
CA PHE A 118 -4.02 9.45 27.49
C PHE A 118 -5.09 9.49 26.38
N TYR A 119 -4.79 8.97 25.19
CA TYR A 119 -5.77 8.93 24.10
C TYR A 119 -6.72 7.73 24.24
N PHE A 120 -8.01 7.95 24.03
CA PHE A 120 -8.98 6.85 23.88
C PHE A 120 -8.63 6.02 22.64
N ASN A 121 -8.45 4.72 22.82
CA ASN A 121 -8.22 3.77 21.74
C ASN A 121 -9.41 3.73 20.78
N LYS A 122 -9.31 4.49 19.69
CA LYS A 122 -10.35 4.59 18.65
C LYS A 122 -10.65 3.23 17.99
N SER A 123 -9.63 2.38 17.85
CA SER A 123 -9.79 1.01 17.31
C SER A 123 -10.65 0.12 18.20
N LEU A 124 -10.48 0.19 19.52
CA LEU A 124 -11.29 -0.57 20.47
C LEU A 124 -12.75 -0.09 20.48
N HIS A 125 -12.96 1.23 20.38
CA HIS A 125 -14.32 1.77 20.31
C HIS A 125 -15.05 1.33 19.02
N TYR A 126 -14.34 1.25 17.89
CA TYR A 126 -14.88 0.78 16.61
C TYR A 126 -14.36 -0.62 16.26
N PHE A 127 -14.44 -1.55 17.21
CA PHE A 127 -13.86 -2.89 17.06
C PHE A 127 -14.38 -3.62 15.81
N LYS A 128 -15.70 -3.64 15.58
CA LYS A 128 -16.30 -4.34 14.43
C LYS A 128 -15.76 -3.86 13.09
N THR A 129 -15.63 -2.55 12.89
CA THR A 129 -15.14 -1.99 11.61
C THR A 129 -13.64 -2.20 11.47
N SER A 130 -12.87 -2.03 12.54
CA SER A 130 -11.42 -2.29 12.54
C SER A 130 -11.10 -3.75 12.24
N TRP A 131 -11.87 -4.70 12.79
CA TRP A 131 -11.69 -6.12 12.56
C TRP A 131 -12.02 -6.51 11.11
N PHE A 132 -13.10 -5.98 10.54
CA PHE A 132 -13.47 -6.19 9.14
C PHE A 132 -12.43 -5.65 8.15
N LEU A 133 -11.90 -4.44 8.39
CA LEU A 133 -10.85 -3.87 7.55
C LEU A 133 -9.52 -4.62 7.72
N GLY A 134 -9.20 -5.06 8.94
CA GLY A 134 -8.01 -5.84 9.24
C GLY A 134 -7.98 -7.23 8.61
N SER A 135 -9.14 -7.88 8.45
CA SER A 135 -9.27 -9.19 7.80
C SER A 135 -9.24 -9.14 6.27
N MET A 136 -8.85 -8.01 5.67
CA MET A 136 -8.90 -7.77 4.22
C MET A 136 -10.29 -8.06 3.64
N TRP A 137 -11.35 -7.57 4.29
CA TRP A 137 -12.75 -7.79 3.89
C TRP A 137 -13.11 -9.27 3.78
N PHE A 138 -12.46 -10.14 4.55
CA PHE A 138 -12.57 -11.61 4.47
C PHE A 138 -12.28 -12.20 3.09
N MET A 139 -11.63 -11.46 2.19
CA MET A 139 -11.25 -11.94 0.85
C MET A 139 -10.43 -13.24 0.92
N PRO A 140 -9.43 -13.40 1.81
CA PRO A 140 -8.68 -14.65 1.91
C PRO A 140 -9.55 -15.83 2.34
N LEU A 141 -10.52 -15.61 3.23
CA LEU A 141 -11.42 -16.66 3.72
C LEU A 141 -12.37 -17.11 2.61
N LEU A 142 -12.95 -16.15 1.88
CA LEU A 142 -13.83 -16.41 0.75
C LEU A 142 -13.10 -17.13 -0.38
N SER A 143 -11.88 -16.69 -0.70
CA SER A 143 -11.09 -17.27 -1.78
C SER A 143 -10.52 -18.63 -1.43
N THR A 144 -10.22 -18.93 -0.16
CA THR A 144 -9.69 -20.25 0.23
C THR A 144 -10.79 -21.25 0.52
N ILE A 145 -11.65 -21.00 1.51
CA ILE A 145 -12.66 -21.98 1.96
C ILE A 145 -13.73 -22.18 0.89
N GLY A 146 -14.19 -21.10 0.27
CA GLY A 146 -15.23 -21.16 -0.75
C GLY A 146 -14.79 -21.91 -2.01
N THR A 147 -13.56 -21.69 -2.47
CA THR A 147 -13.07 -22.32 -3.71
C THR A 147 -12.56 -23.74 -3.48
N VAL A 148 -12.02 -24.07 -2.30
CA VAL A 148 -11.44 -25.39 -2.00
C VAL A 148 -12.52 -26.42 -1.64
N PHE A 149 -13.67 -25.99 -1.12
CA PHE A 149 -14.75 -26.90 -0.71
C PHE A 149 -15.33 -27.71 -1.89
N TYR A 150 -15.60 -27.07 -3.02
CA TYR A 150 -16.15 -27.73 -4.21
C TYR A 150 -15.23 -28.82 -4.81
N PRO A 151 -13.95 -28.56 -5.13
CA PRO A 151 -13.06 -29.58 -5.67
C PRO A 151 -12.77 -30.70 -4.68
N LEU A 152 -12.66 -30.43 -3.37
CA LEU A 152 -12.49 -31.49 -2.36
C LEU A 152 -13.70 -32.42 -2.28
N LYS A 153 -14.91 -31.86 -2.28
CA LYS A 153 -16.14 -32.66 -2.25
C LYS A 153 -16.27 -33.51 -3.52
N LEU A 154 -15.93 -32.95 -4.67
CA LEU A 154 -15.95 -33.66 -5.96
C LEU A 154 -14.89 -34.77 -5.99
N GLY A 155 -13.67 -34.51 -5.49
CA GLY A 155 -12.62 -35.52 -5.33
C GLY A 155 -13.05 -36.68 -4.42
N GLY A 156 -13.73 -36.39 -3.31
CA GLY A 156 -14.26 -37.42 -2.42
C GLY A 156 -15.37 -38.29 -3.06
N PHE A 157 -16.18 -37.74 -3.95
CA PHE A 157 -17.13 -38.53 -4.74
C PHE A 157 -16.43 -39.37 -5.80
N LEU A 158 -15.46 -38.79 -6.52
CA LEU A 158 -14.70 -39.51 -7.55
C LEU A 158 -13.97 -40.72 -6.96
N MET A 159 -13.29 -40.59 -5.82
CA MET A 159 -12.66 -41.73 -5.15
C MET A 159 -13.67 -42.83 -4.81
N LYS A 160 -14.87 -42.48 -4.34
CA LYS A 160 -15.89 -43.50 -4.00
C LYS A 160 -16.46 -44.23 -5.21
N TYR A 161 -16.55 -43.58 -6.37
CA TYR A 161 -17.14 -44.17 -7.58
C TYR A 161 -16.12 -44.78 -8.53
N LEU A 162 -14.84 -44.43 -8.43
CA LEU A 162 -13.77 -44.95 -9.28
C LEU A 162 -12.88 -45.99 -8.59
N ASP A 163 -12.71 -45.94 -7.26
CA ASP A 163 -11.88 -46.91 -6.51
C ASP A 163 -12.69 -48.07 -5.88
N GLN A 164 -14.03 -48.11 -6.06
CA GLN A 164 -14.87 -49.31 -5.87
C GLN A 164 -15.10 -50.01 -7.21
#